data_AF-A0A959KKQ0-F1
#
_entry.id   AF-A0A959KKQ0-F1
#
_cell.length_a   1.000
_cell.length_b   1.000
_cell.length_c   1.000
_cell.angle_alpha   90.00
_cell.angle_beta   90.00
_cell.angle_gamma   90.00
#
_symmetry.space_group_name_H-M   'P 1'
#
loop_
_entity.id
_entity.type
_entity.pdbx_description
1 polymer ?
#
loop_
_entity_poly.entity_id
_entity_poly.type
_entity_poly.pdbx_seq_one_letter_code
_entity_poly.pdbx_strand_id
1 'polypeptide(L)'
;MTKKKEQDHIIRRFFQEESDERPSIFAADRESATAFPEVDFQPVTPALPNLPAGQKAGQEETKAYWRNLRLFFRSGKGGGLPLFKDRPIVAPALLGPYLTQGFSPEAFPFWVDEVSGDGKPLKTLIDNALGSNSSSNGSTGILVDNRSRLEALLAKELDKAAGIGAWPELLREAAVRLQRQLDLPRLEQEALGKELQQLERALPAAGRVYAYSEHLPLRLLEAAIRSNRHELLTEFREEVRLLSNRLQDLLTVERQKAPSQEDREKLRSTYDFADTFINFDQLSTIEPPAGSAPMPAERHHRLEELLHTLETAAETLFERTATVIVAHSWPEESLPSFEGATVRRAPEGGLCREAR
;
A
#
# COMPACT_ATOMS: atom_id res chain seq x y z
N MET A 1 -1.63 -9.85 52.90
CA MET A 1 -1.79 -8.53 52.25
C MET A 1 -0.44 -8.12 51.71
N THR A 2 -0.38 -7.91 50.41
CA THR A 2 0.74 -8.34 49.55
C THR A 2 1.63 -7.17 49.11
N LYS A 3 2.92 -7.48 48.92
CA LYS A 3 4.02 -6.66 48.38
C LYS A 3 3.66 -5.80 47.15
N LYS A 4 2.55 -6.10 46.48
CA LYS A 4 1.98 -5.33 45.36
C LYS A 4 1.54 -3.90 45.76
N LYS A 5 1.03 -3.70 46.98
CA LYS A 5 0.65 -2.36 47.46
C LYS A 5 1.84 -1.45 47.79
N GLU A 6 3.00 -2.04 48.07
CA GLU A 6 4.22 -1.30 48.38
C GLU A 6 4.91 -0.82 47.08
N GLN A 7 4.87 -1.63 46.02
CA GLN A 7 5.34 -1.23 44.69
C GLN A 7 4.49 -0.12 44.05
N ASP A 8 3.15 -0.17 44.18
CA ASP A 8 2.28 0.88 43.64
C ASP A 8 2.47 2.24 44.37
N HIS A 9 2.90 2.22 45.63
CA HIS A 9 3.14 3.45 46.38
C HIS A 9 4.48 4.11 46.01
N ILE A 10 5.50 3.33 45.67
CA ILE A 10 6.81 3.82 45.23
C ILE A 10 6.71 4.44 43.83
N ILE A 11 5.96 3.83 42.91
CA ILE A 11 5.77 4.35 41.56
C ILE A 11 5.01 5.68 41.56
N ARG A 12 4.02 5.87 42.44
CA ARG A 12 3.29 7.14 42.55
C ARG A 12 4.11 8.28 43.14
N ARG A 13 5.08 8.00 44.02
CA ARG A 13 5.94 9.03 44.59
C ARG A 13 6.96 9.56 43.58
N PHE A 14 7.45 8.68 42.70
CA PHE A 14 8.43 9.03 41.68
C PHE A 14 7.89 10.01 40.61
N PHE A 15 6.60 9.92 40.26
CA PHE A 15 5.97 10.85 39.29
C PHE A 15 5.51 12.18 39.88
N GLN A 16 5.49 12.34 41.22
CA GLN A 16 5.09 13.59 41.87
C GLN A 16 6.27 14.49 42.24
N GLU A 17 7.48 13.96 42.37
CA GLU A 17 8.67 14.78 42.67
C GLU A 17 9.33 15.36 41.39
N GLU A 18 9.07 14.80 40.21
CA GLU A 18 9.64 15.31 38.93
C GLU A 18 8.88 16.50 38.32
N SER A 19 7.70 16.88 38.85
CA SER A 19 6.93 18.02 38.32
C SER A 19 7.32 19.38 38.93
N ASP A 20 8.03 19.40 40.06
CA ASP A 20 8.24 20.63 40.85
C ASP A 20 9.63 21.27 40.67
N GLU A 21 10.58 20.62 39.97
CA GLU A 21 11.98 21.09 39.89
C GLU A 21 12.48 21.53 38.50
N ARG A 22 11.60 21.76 37.52
CA ARG A 22 12.03 22.37 36.25
C ARG A 22 11.75 23.88 36.22
N PRO A 23 12.76 24.75 36.39
CA PRO A 23 12.60 26.16 36.13
C PRO A 23 12.25 26.35 34.65
N SER A 24 11.11 27.01 34.41
CA SER A 24 10.64 27.44 33.08
C SER A 24 11.72 28.24 32.36
N ILE A 25 12.27 27.66 31.29
CA ILE A 25 13.27 28.30 30.41
C ILE A 25 12.65 29.42 29.54
N PHE A 26 11.33 29.68 29.66
CA PHE A 26 10.63 30.73 28.90
C PHE A 26 10.43 32.05 29.64
N ALA A 27 11.19 32.32 30.70
CA ALA A 27 11.12 33.56 31.47
C ALA A 27 12.39 34.40 31.35
N ALA A 28 12.74 34.82 30.14
CA ALA A 28 13.64 35.95 29.92
C ALA A 28 13.37 36.59 28.56
N ASP A 29 13.43 37.92 28.54
CA ASP A 29 13.32 38.83 27.39
C ASP A 29 11.90 39.13 26.87
N ARG A 30 11.21 39.95 27.67
CA ARG A 30 10.00 40.68 27.30
C ARG A 30 10.19 42.20 27.40
N GLU A 31 11.30 42.73 26.90
CA GLU A 31 11.42 44.17 26.70
C GLU A 31 12.04 44.46 25.32
N SER A 32 11.37 45.32 24.55
CA SER A 32 11.73 45.84 23.23
C SER A 32 11.50 44.96 21.99
N ALA A 33 10.26 44.54 21.76
CA ALA A 33 9.78 44.26 20.40
C ALA A 33 8.87 45.41 19.95
N THR A 34 9.35 46.21 19.00
CA THR A 34 8.60 47.24 18.28
C THR A 34 7.27 46.69 17.77
N ALA A 35 6.18 47.41 18.03
CA ALA A 35 4.83 47.06 17.60
C ALA A 35 4.79 46.76 16.09
N PHE A 36 4.51 45.50 15.75
CA PHE A 36 4.09 45.16 14.41
C PHE A 36 2.75 45.85 14.12
N PRO A 37 2.52 46.39 12.91
CA PRO A 37 1.21 46.92 12.56
C PRO A 37 0.18 45.79 12.70
N GLU A 38 -0.91 46.06 13.43
CA GLU A 38 -2.07 45.16 13.47
C GLU A 38 -2.57 44.94 12.04
N VAL A 39 -2.24 43.77 11.49
CA VAL A 39 -2.90 43.27 10.29
C VAL A 39 -4.27 42.82 10.77
N ASP A 40 -5.28 43.61 10.43
CA ASP A 40 -6.68 43.28 10.67
C ASP A 40 -7.05 42.08 9.77
N PHE A 41 -6.89 40.87 10.31
CA PHE A 41 -7.32 39.65 9.66
C PHE A 41 -8.84 39.58 9.75
N GLN A 42 -9.52 40.31 8.86
CA GLN A 42 -10.91 39.97 8.56
C GLN A 42 -10.91 38.55 8.02
N PRO A 43 -11.64 37.61 8.65
CA PRO A 43 -11.77 36.26 8.10
C PRO A 43 -12.48 36.40 6.76
N VAL A 44 -11.72 36.30 5.67
CA VAL A 44 -12.30 36.04 4.35
C VAL A 44 -12.85 34.64 4.45
N THR A 45 -14.08 34.49 4.92
CA THR A 45 -14.83 33.25 4.78
C THR A 45 -14.86 32.95 3.29
N PRO A 46 -14.14 31.92 2.80
CA PRO A 46 -14.38 31.47 1.44
C PRO A 46 -15.85 31.09 1.42
N ALA A 47 -16.63 31.75 0.56
CA ALA A 47 -18.03 31.41 0.37
C ALA A 47 -18.06 29.92 0.01
N LEU A 48 -18.44 29.09 0.99
CA LEU A 48 -18.63 27.67 0.80
C LEU A 48 -19.57 27.53 -0.41
N PRO A 49 -19.28 26.64 -1.36
CA PRO A 49 -20.15 26.43 -2.50
C PRO A 49 -21.56 26.19 -1.99
N ASN A 50 -22.48 27.11 -2.31
CA ASN A 50 -23.88 27.01 -1.93
C ASN A 50 -24.46 25.78 -2.63
N LEU A 51 -24.44 24.65 -1.94
CA LEU A 51 -25.24 23.50 -2.34
C LEU A 51 -26.69 23.98 -2.43
N PRO A 52 -27.41 23.72 -3.53
CA PRO A 52 -28.81 24.08 -3.62
C PRO A 52 -29.50 23.50 -2.40
N ALA A 53 -30.29 24.32 -1.70
CA ALA A 53 -31.03 23.89 -0.52
C ALA A 53 -31.99 22.78 -0.95
N GLY A 54 -31.52 21.53 -0.87
CA GLY A 54 -32.34 20.37 -1.14
C GLY A 54 -33.56 20.44 -0.23
N GLN A 55 -34.73 20.15 -0.78
CA GLN A 55 -35.95 20.02 0.02
C GLN A 55 -35.61 19.16 1.24
N LYS A 56 -35.76 19.72 2.44
CA LYS A 56 -35.52 19.00 3.69
C LYS A 56 -36.44 17.80 3.67
N ALA A 57 -35.88 16.61 3.48
CA ALA A 57 -36.62 15.36 3.52
C ALA A 57 -37.43 15.31 4.82
N GLY A 58 -38.68 14.84 4.73
CA GLY A 58 -39.53 14.72 5.91
C GLY A 58 -38.82 13.87 6.98
N GLN A 59 -39.07 14.14 8.26
CA GLN A 59 -38.48 13.32 9.34
C GLN A 59 -38.83 11.83 9.19
N GLU A 60 -40.01 11.53 8.63
CA GLU A 60 -40.44 10.17 8.32
C GLU A 60 -39.66 9.54 7.16
N GLU A 61 -39.41 10.29 6.09
CA GLU A 61 -38.59 9.82 4.96
C GLU A 61 -37.15 9.56 5.39
N THR A 62 -36.61 10.44 6.26
CA THR A 62 -35.26 10.29 6.81
C THR A 62 -35.17 9.04 7.69
N LYS A 63 -36.17 8.79 8.54
CA LYS A 63 -36.24 7.56 9.37
C LYS A 63 -36.41 6.31 8.52
N ALA A 64 -37.25 6.35 7.48
CA ALA A 64 -37.44 5.26 6.54
C ALA A 64 -36.15 4.95 5.76
N TYR A 65 -35.45 5.99 5.30
CA TYR A 65 -34.15 5.88 4.65
C TYR A 65 -33.11 5.19 5.55
N TRP A 66 -32.92 5.66 6.78
CA TRP A 66 -31.96 5.05 7.71
C TRP A 66 -32.36 3.62 8.09
N ARG A 67 -33.66 3.34 8.22
CA ARG A 67 -34.15 1.99 8.50
C ARG A 67 -33.86 1.04 7.33
N ASN A 68 -34.12 1.46 6.10
CA ASN A 68 -33.85 0.67 4.90
C ASN A 68 -32.35 0.49 4.65
N LEU A 69 -31.55 1.54 4.88
CA LEU A 69 -30.09 1.48 4.79
C LEU A 69 -29.53 0.48 5.80
N ARG A 70 -30.00 0.52 7.06
CA ARG A 70 -29.60 -0.48 8.08
C ARG A 70 -30.06 -1.90 7.72
N LEU A 71 -31.26 -2.06 7.18
CA LEU A 71 -31.78 -3.36 6.75
C LEU A 71 -31.02 -3.94 5.55
N PHE A 72 -30.60 -3.08 4.61
CA PHE A 72 -29.73 -3.43 3.49
C PHE A 72 -28.38 -3.97 3.98
N PHE A 73 -27.66 -3.21 4.81
CA PHE A 73 -26.35 -3.64 5.31
C PHE A 73 -26.42 -4.88 6.22
N ARG A 74 -27.55 -5.09 6.93
CA ARG A 74 -27.65 -6.15 7.93
C ARG A 74 -28.23 -7.46 7.40
N SER A 75 -29.07 -7.42 6.36
CA SER A 75 -29.82 -8.61 5.91
C SER A 75 -29.89 -8.78 4.40
N GLY A 76 -29.39 -7.81 3.61
CA GLY A 76 -29.62 -7.74 2.17
C GLY A 76 -31.10 -7.57 1.78
N LYS A 77 -32.02 -7.55 2.75
CA LYS A 77 -33.46 -7.42 2.59
C LYS A 77 -33.92 -6.11 3.20
N GLY A 78 -33.94 -5.10 2.36
CA GLY A 78 -34.62 -3.83 2.55
C GLY A 78 -34.79 -3.31 1.15
N GLY A 79 -36.03 -2.98 0.75
CA GLY A 79 -36.35 -2.51 -0.60
C GLY A 79 -35.24 -1.57 -1.03
N GLY A 80 -34.51 -2.00 -2.08
CA GLY A 80 -33.27 -1.37 -2.51
C GLY A 80 -33.43 0.14 -2.51
N LEU A 81 -32.34 0.85 -2.22
CA LEU A 81 -32.27 2.31 -2.34
C LEU A 81 -33.18 2.73 -3.50
N PRO A 82 -34.20 3.57 -3.26
CA PRO A 82 -35.28 3.80 -4.21
C PRO A 82 -34.70 4.00 -5.61
N LEU A 83 -35.13 3.13 -6.54
CA LEU A 83 -34.75 3.14 -7.95
C LEU A 83 -35.28 4.42 -8.59
N PHE A 84 -34.62 5.53 -8.29
CA PHE A 84 -34.84 6.79 -8.95
C PHE A 84 -34.21 6.68 -10.34
N LYS A 85 -35.05 6.74 -11.38
CA LYS A 85 -34.66 6.63 -12.80
C LYS A 85 -33.57 7.61 -13.24
N ASP A 86 -33.27 8.64 -12.44
CA ASP A 86 -32.34 9.74 -12.75
C ASP A 86 -31.34 10.06 -11.62
N ARG A 87 -30.86 9.06 -10.83
CA ARG A 87 -29.91 9.32 -9.73
C ARG A 87 -28.70 8.39 -9.67
N PRO A 88 -27.58 8.88 -9.09
CA PRO A 88 -26.23 8.34 -9.25
C PRO A 88 -26.10 6.90 -8.78
N ILE A 89 -25.35 6.11 -9.56
CA ILE A 89 -24.99 4.72 -9.26
C ILE A 89 -24.34 4.70 -7.87
N VAL A 90 -25.02 4.08 -6.89
CA VAL A 90 -24.46 3.87 -5.55
C VAL A 90 -23.55 2.66 -5.63
N ALA A 91 -22.25 2.93 -5.71
CA ALA A 91 -21.21 1.93 -5.70
C ALA A 91 -20.29 2.15 -4.49
N PRO A 92 -19.56 1.11 -4.03
CA PRO A 92 -18.51 1.27 -3.04
C PRO A 92 -17.58 2.42 -3.42
N ALA A 93 -17.24 3.29 -2.46
CA ALA A 93 -16.36 4.44 -2.71
C ALA A 93 -15.02 4.03 -3.34
N LEU A 94 -14.52 2.84 -2.99
CA LEU A 94 -13.31 2.24 -3.55
C LEU A 94 -13.39 1.97 -5.07
N LEU A 95 -14.60 1.82 -5.64
CA LEU A 95 -14.76 1.69 -7.08
C LEU A 95 -14.79 3.04 -7.81
N GLY A 96 -14.75 4.16 -7.07
CA GLY A 96 -14.75 5.52 -7.61
C GLY A 96 -13.83 5.71 -8.82
N PRO A 97 -12.54 5.33 -8.74
CA PRO A 97 -11.59 5.49 -9.85
C PRO A 97 -11.99 4.77 -11.13
N TYR A 98 -12.71 3.66 -11.02
CA TYR A 98 -13.14 2.89 -12.18
C TYR A 98 -14.48 3.41 -12.76
N LEU A 99 -15.36 3.93 -11.90
CA LEU A 99 -16.70 4.39 -12.31
C LEU A 99 -16.65 5.67 -13.13
N THR A 100 -15.67 6.55 -12.88
CA THR A 100 -15.49 7.81 -13.62
C THR A 100 -15.18 7.59 -15.10
N GLN A 101 -14.68 6.40 -15.47
CA GLN A 101 -14.31 6.08 -16.85
C GLN A 101 -15.48 5.57 -17.70
N GLY A 102 -16.67 5.45 -17.11
CA GLY A 102 -17.85 4.94 -17.79
C GLY A 102 -17.74 3.43 -18.01
N PHE A 103 -18.33 2.64 -17.11
CA PHE A 103 -18.52 1.21 -17.32
C PHE A 103 -19.57 0.93 -18.41
N SER A 104 -19.25 1.24 -19.66
CA SER A 104 -19.99 0.69 -20.78
C SER A 104 -19.49 -0.73 -21.08
N PRO A 105 -20.34 -1.65 -21.54
CA PRO A 105 -19.89 -2.94 -22.05
C PRO A 105 -18.83 -2.82 -23.16
N GLU A 106 -18.82 -1.69 -23.88
CA GLU A 106 -17.84 -1.36 -24.93
C GLU A 106 -16.45 -0.97 -24.38
N ALA A 107 -16.35 -0.64 -23.10
CA ALA A 107 -15.09 -0.32 -22.43
C ALA A 107 -14.25 -1.57 -22.09
N PHE A 108 -14.75 -2.77 -22.39
CA PHE A 108 -14.08 -4.03 -22.12
C PHE A 108 -13.33 -4.58 -23.33
N PRO A 109 -12.21 -5.31 -23.13
CA PRO A 109 -11.61 -5.69 -21.85
C PRO A 109 -11.02 -4.51 -21.05
N PHE A 110 -10.95 -4.65 -19.73
CA PHE A 110 -10.51 -3.58 -18.81
C PHE A 110 -9.23 -3.99 -18.08
N TRP A 111 -8.19 -3.16 -18.17
CA TRP A 111 -6.93 -3.37 -17.47
C TRP A 111 -6.97 -2.68 -16.11
N VAL A 112 -6.40 -3.32 -15.09
CA VAL A 112 -6.26 -2.78 -13.74
C VAL A 112 -4.85 -3.06 -13.24
N ASP A 113 -4.20 -2.03 -12.71
CA ASP A 113 -3.02 -2.18 -11.87
C ASP A 113 -3.45 -2.52 -10.45
N GLU A 114 -3.03 -3.69 -9.96
CA GLU A 114 -3.36 -4.14 -8.61
C GLU A 114 -2.59 -3.36 -7.52
N VAL A 115 -1.52 -2.65 -7.91
CA VAL A 115 -0.68 -1.87 -7.01
C VAL A 115 -1.23 -0.46 -6.85
N SER A 116 -1.26 0.32 -7.93
CA SER A 116 -1.76 1.70 -7.89
C SER A 116 -3.29 1.79 -7.82
N GLY A 117 -4.01 0.73 -8.19
CA GLY A 117 -5.47 0.74 -8.24
C GLY A 117 -6.01 1.49 -9.45
N ASP A 118 -5.14 2.01 -10.31
CA ASP A 118 -5.53 2.59 -11.58
C ASP A 118 -6.11 1.51 -12.49
N GLY A 119 -7.11 1.89 -13.28
CA GLY A 119 -7.66 1.02 -14.30
C GLY A 119 -8.01 1.80 -15.54
N LYS A 120 -7.93 1.16 -16.71
CA LYS A 120 -8.24 1.77 -18.00
C LYS A 120 -8.82 0.73 -18.96
N PRO A 121 -9.73 1.12 -19.87
CA PRO A 121 -10.10 0.27 -21.00
C PRO A 121 -8.85 -0.15 -21.77
N LEU A 122 -8.76 -1.42 -22.13
CA LEU A 122 -7.62 -1.95 -22.86
C LEU A 122 -7.40 -1.20 -24.18
N LYS A 123 -8.50 -0.84 -24.84
CA LYS A 123 -8.51 -0.05 -26.07
C LYS A 123 -7.82 1.30 -25.90
N THR A 124 -8.17 2.06 -24.87
CA THR A 124 -7.57 3.38 -24.62
C THR A 124 -6.11 3.27 -24.22
N LEU A 125 -5.76 2.20 -23.51
CA LEU A 125 -4.39 1.91 -23.11
C LEU A 125 -3.50 1.65 -24.35
N ILE A 126 -3.96 0.81 -25.29
CA ILE A 126 -3.27 0.55 -26.56
C ILE A 126 -3.23 1.80 -27.44
N ASP A 127 -4.34 2.55 -27.52
CA ASP A 127 -4.42 3.82 -28.26
C ASP A 127 -3.36 4.81 -27.82
N ASN A 128 -3.24 5.03 -26.52
CA ASN A 128 -2.30 5.99 -25.97
C ASN A 128 -0.85 5.56 -26.26
N ALA A 129 -0.54 4.27 -26.15
CA ALA A 129 0.78 3.74 -26.40
C ALA A 129 1.18 3.76 -27.89
N LEU A 130 0.23 3.55 -28.81
CA LEU A 130 0.48 3.66 -30.25
C LEU A 130 0.51 5.12 -30.71
N GLY A 131 -0.34 5.98 -30.14
CA GLY A 131 -0.41 7.40 -30.46
C GLY A 131 0.83 8.18 -30.02
N SER A 132 1.47 7.81 -28.90
CA SER A 132 2.75 8.43 -28.50
C SER A 132 3.88 8.10 -29.47
N ASN A 133 3.81 6.97 -30.17
CA ASN A 133 4.88 6.46 -31.02
C ASN A 133 4.77 6.91 -32.49
N SER A 134 3.61 7.41 -32.94
CA SER A 134 3.38 7.81 -34.33
C SER A 134 3.95 9.18 -34.70
N SER A 135 4.40 9.96 -33.72
CA SER A 135 4.80 11.36 -33.92
C SER A 135 6.18 11.56 -34.58
N SER A 136 7.02 10.52 -34.67
CA SER A 136 8.43 10.74 -35.06
C SER A 136 8.79 10.41 -36.51
N ASN A 137 8.04 9.60 -37.25
CA ASN A 137 8.33 9.31 -38.67
C ASN A 137 7.04 8.89 -39.38
N GLY A 138 6.63 9.62 -40.42
CA GLY A 138 5.33 9.49 -41.12
C GLY A 138 5.04 8.17 -41.85
N SER A 139 5.61 7.04 -41.44
CA SER A 139 5.16 5.71 -41.82
C SER A 139 4.12 5.21 -40.82
N THR A 140 2.91 4.93 -41.28
CA THR A 140 1.92 4.16 -40.53
C THR A 140 2.53 2.78 -40.24
N GLY A 141 2.94 2.55 -38.99
CA GLY A 141 3.57 1.29 -38.60
C GLY A 141 2.66 0.09 -38.82
N ILE A 142 3.24 -1.08 -39.12
CA ILE A 142 2.50 -2.32 -39.40
C ILE A 142 1.55 -2.63 -38.22
N LEU A 143 1.98 -2.35 -37.00
CA LEU A 143 1.21 -2.55 -35.78
C LEU A 143 0.00 -1.62 -35.67
N VAL A 144 0.09 -0.38 -36.18
CA VAL A 144 -1.03 0.57 -36.20
C VAL A 144 -2.13 0.05 -37.13
N ASP A 145 -1.76 -0.43 -38.30
CA ASP A 145 -2.70 -0.99 -39.28
C ASP A 145 -3.35 -2.29 -38.79
N ASN A 146 -2.63 -3.06 -37.96
CA ASN A 146 -3.09 -4.33 -37.42
C ASN A 146 -3.61 -4.25 -35.98
N ARG A 147 -3.86 -3.04 -35.47
CA ARG A 147 -4.32 -2.81 -34.09
C ARG A 147 -5.58 -3.59 -33.75
N SER A 148 -6.62 -3.53 -34.60
CA SER A 148 -7.89 -4.22 -34.35
C SER A 148 -7.72 -5.74 -34.29
N ARG A 149 -6.75 -6.30 -35.03
CA ARG A 149 -6.39 -7.73 -34.95
C ARG A 149 -5.70 -8.06 -33.64
N LEU A 150 -4.81 -7.20 -33.15
CA LEU A 150 -4.19 -7.36 -31.83
C LEU A 150 -5.25 -7.35 -30.71
N GLU A 151 -6.18 -6.40 -30.73
CA GLU A 151 -7.28 -6.31 -29.77
C GLU A 151 -8.16 -7.58 -29.79
N ALA A 152 -8.50 -8.08 -30.98
CA ALA A 152 -9.25 -9.33 -31.12
C ALA A 152 -8.48 -10.56 -30.63
N LEU A 153 -7.15 -10.59 -30.80
CA LEU A 153 -6.31 -11.66 -30.28
C LEU A 153 -6.21 -11.61 -28.75
N LEU A 154 -6.07 -10.42 -28.17
CA LEU A 154 -6.09 -10.23 -26.72
C LEU A 154 -7.40 -10.69 -26.10
N ALA A 155 -8.54 -10.36 -26.72
CA ALA A 155 -9.85 -10.86 -26.28
C ALA A 155 -9.91 -12.40 -26.31
N LYS A 156 -9.39 -13.03 -27.37
CA LYS A 156 -9.33 -14.50 -27.48
C LYS A 156 -8.43 -15.16 -26.44
N GLU A 157 -7.28 -14.56 -26.11
CA GLU A 157 -6.43 -15.08 -25.02
C GLU A 157 -7.09 -14.91 -23.66
N LEU A 158 -7.80 -13.81 -23.45
CA LEU A 158 -8.52 -13.56 -22.23
C LEU A 158 -9.69 -14.54 -22.03
N ASP A 159 -10.40 -14.89 -23.10
CA ASP A 159 -11.44 -15.92 -23.07
C ASP A 159 -10.87 -17.29 -22.68
N LYS A 160 -9.66 -17.63 -23.18
CA LYS A 160 -8.95 -18.87 -22.78
C LYS A 160 -8.56 -18.87 -21.31
N ALA A 161 -8.27 -17.71 -20.74
CA ALA A 161 -7.96 -17.52 -19.34
C ALA A 161 -9.21 -17.36 -18.45
N ALA A 162 -10.39 -17.79 -18.92
CA ALA A 162 -11.66 -17.67 -18.19
C ALA A 162 -12.01 -16.22 -17.77
N GLY A 163 -11.61 -15.25 -18.59
CA GLY A 163 -11.94 -13.83 -18.41
C GLY A 163 -11.07 -13.06 -17.42
N ILE A 164 -9.99 -13.64 -16.90
CA ILE A 164 -8.93 -12.92 -16.19
C ILE A 164 -7.57 -13.41 -16.66
N GLY A 165 -6.68 -12.50 -17.06
CA GLY A 165 -5.30 -12.88 -17.33
C GLY A 165 -4.30 -11.84 -16.86
N ALA A 166 -3.08 -12.30 -16.61
CA ALA A 166 -1.95 -11.42 -16.35
C ALA A 166 -1.62 -10.63 -17.62
N TRP A 167 -1.51 -9.32 -17.50
CA TRP A 167 -1.34 -8.43 -18.64
C TRP A 167 -0.12 -8.76 -19.52
N PRO A 168 1.09 -8.99 -18.97
CA PRO A 168 2.27 -9.24 -19.79
C PRO A 168 2.19 -10.55 -20.58
N GLU A 169 1.58 -11.58 -19.96
CA GLU A 169 1.42 -12.89 -20.58
C GLU A 169 0.45 -12.81 -21.75
N LEU A 170 -0.71 -12.17 -21.55
CA LEU A 170 -1.71 -11.95 -22.59
C LEU A 170 -1.12 -11.18 -23.78
N LEU A 171 -0.38 -10.10 -23.52
CA LEU A 171 0.25 -9.29 -24.56
C LEU A 171 1.26 -10.11 -25.37
N ARG A 172 2.13 -10.85 -24.69
CA ARG A 172 3.15 -11.68 -25.33
C ARG A 172 2.53 -12.77 -26.21
N GLU A 173 1.50 -13.45 -25.70
CA GLU A 173 0.81 -14.50 -26.45
C GLU A 173 0.06 -13.94 -27.66
N ALA A 174 -0.64 -12.81 -27.51
CA ALA A 174 -1.31 -12.13 -28.60
C ALA A 174 -0.31 -11.64 -29.67
N ALA A 175 0.84 -11.09 -29.26
CA ALA A 175 1.90 -10.64 -30.15
C ALA A 175 2.48 -11.79 -30.99
N VAL A 176 2.79 -12.93 -30.37
CA VAL A 176 3.29 -14.12 -31.08
C VAL A 176 2.26 -14.63 -32.09
N ARG A 177 0.97 -14.64 -31.72
CA ARG A 177 -0.10 -15.04 -32.64
C ARG A 177 -0.30 -14.06 -33.78
N LEU A 178 -0.19 -12.76 -33.52
CA LEU A 178 -0.27 -11.73 -34.55
C LEU A 178 0.83 -11.94 -35.60
N GLN A 179 2.08 -12.11 -35.17
CA GLN A 179 3.20 -12.37 -36.08
C GLN A 179 2.97 -13.61 -36.95
N ARG A 180 2.43 -14.69 -36.37
CA ARG A 180 2.10 -15.92 -37.11
C ARG A 180 0.94 -15.74 -38.09
N GLN A 181 -0.08 -14.95 -37.74
CA GLN A 181 -1.26 -14.73 -38.58
C GLN A 181 -1.00 -13.83 -39.77
N LEU A 182 -0.07 -12.89 -39.65
CA LEU A 182 0.24 -11.95 -40.73
C LEU A 182 1.15 -12.55 -41.81
N ASP A 183 1.86 -13.64 -41.49
CA ASP A 183 2.74 -14.37 -42.43
C ASP A 183 3.60 -13.44 -43.31
N LEU A 184 4.19 -12.42 -42.67
CA LEU A 184 4.90 -11.35 -43.36
C LEU A 184 6.27 -11.83 -43.87
N PRO A 185 6.85 -11.21 -44.90
CA PRO A 185 8.24 -11.43 -45.27
C PRO A 185 9.19 -11.04 -44.13
N ARG A 186 10.38 -11.66 -44.06
CA ARG A 186 11.32 -11.53 -42.94
C ARG A 186 11.65 -10.09 -42.53
N LEU A 187 11.84 -9.18 -43.50
CA LEU A 187 12.13 -7.77 -43.23
C LEU A 187 10.99 -7.06 -42.48
N GLU A 188 9.75 -7.35 -42.86
CA GLU A 188 8.55 -6.79 -42.22
C GLU A 188 8.27 -7.46 -40.87
N GLN A 189 8.57 -8.76 -40.72
CA GLN A 189 8.51 -9.43 -39.41
C GLN A 189 9.48 -8.79 -38.40
N GLU A 190 10.71 -8.47 -38.84
CA GLU A 190 11.69 -7.79 -37.99
C GLU A 190 11.24 -6.37 -37.62
N ALA A 191 10.60 -5.65 -38.56
CA ALA A 191 10.01 -4.34 -38.29
C ALA A 191 8.86 -4.43 -37.27
N LEU A 192 7.90 -5.33 -37.49
CA LEU A 192 6.79 -5.59 -36.56
C LEU A 192 7.29 -6.04 -35.18
N GLY A 193 8.34 -6.87 -35.13
CA GLY A 193 8.96 -7.29 -33.87
C GLY A 193 9.53 -6.11 -33.08
N LYS A 194 10.17 -5.15 -33.75
CA LYS A 194 10.64 -3.91 -33.10
C LYS A 194 9.48 -3.03 -32.63
N GLU A 195 8.43 -2.88 -33.43
CA GLU A 195 7.23 -2.13 -33.04
C GLU A 195 6.53 -2.75 -31.82
N LEU A 196 6.42 -4.08 -31.78
CA LEU A 196 5.85 -4.79 -30.63
C LEU A 196 6.70 -4.64 -29.36
N GLN A 197 8.03 -4.65 -29.47
CA GLN A 197 8.92 -4.36 -28.33
C GLN A 197 8.80 -2.91 -27.85
N GLN A 198 8.64 -1.95 -28.77
CA GLN A 198 8.40 -0.56 -28.41
C GLN A 198 7.04 -0.39 -27.73
N LEU A 199 6.01 -1.08 -28.23
CA LEU A 199 4.70 -1.13 -27.61
C LEU A 199 4.81 -1.72 -26.19
N GLU A 200 5.46 -2.86 -26.01
CA GLU A 200 5.65 -3.48 -24.68
C GLU A 200 6.34 -2.55 -23.68
N ARG A 201 7.32 -1.74 -24.13
CA ARG A 201 7.99 -0.74 -23.27
C ARG A 201 7.13 0.48 -22.95
N ALA A 202 6.20 0.85 -23.83
CA ALA A 202 5.29 1.97 -23.62
C ALA A 202 4.09 1.61 -22.74
N LEU A 203 3.76 0.33 -22.64
CA LEU A 203 2.66 -0.19 -21.85
C LEU A 203 3.10 -0.45 -20.39
N PRO A 204 2.16 -0.48 -19.42
CA PRO A 204 2.47 -0.86 -18.05
C PRO A 204 3.08 -2.26 -17.96
N ALA A 205 4.12 -2.42 -17.12
CA ALA A 205 4.84 -3.69 -16.96
C ALA A 205 4.05 -4.76 -16.19
N ALA A 206 3.06 -4.36 -15.40
CA ALA A 206 2.26 -5.24 -14.55
C ALA A 206 0.76 -4.90 -14.67
N GLY A 207 -0.06 -5.75 -14.05
CA GLY A 207 -1.51 -5.58 -13.98
C GLY A 207 -2.27 -6.80 -14.50
N ARG A 208 -3.58 -6.74 -14.36
CA ARG A 208 -4.52 -7.79 -14.81
C ARG A 208 -5.53 -7.22 -15.76
N VAL A 209 -5.94 -8.02 -16.73
CA VAL A 209 -7.03 -7.69 -17.65
C VAL A 209 -8.25 -8.50 -17.26
N TYR A 210 -9.40 -7.84 -17.23
CA TYR A 210 -10.69 -8.43 -16.91
C TYR A 210 -11.63 -8.33 -18.12
N ALA A 211 -12.24 -9.46 -18.45
CA ALA A 211 -13.33 -9.50 -19.42
C ALA A 211 -14.62 -8.99 -18.77
N TYR A 212 -15.56 -8.54 -19.60
CA TYR A 212 -16.90 -8.24 -19.14
C TYR A 212 -17.56 -9.52 -18.60
N SER A 213 -17.94 -9.51 -17.31
CA SER A 213 -18.56 -10.66 -16.65
C SER A 213 -19.44 -10.20 -15.49
N GLU A 214 -20.37 -11.05 -15.07
CA GLU A 214 -21.26 -10.78 -13.92
C GLU A 214 -20.49 -10.55 -12.62
N HIS A 215 -19.34 -11.20 -12.45
CA HIS A 215 -18.51 -11.11 -11.24
C HIS A 215 -17.49 -9.96 -11.28
N LEU A 216 -17.45 -9.21 -12.36
CA LEU A 216 -16.49 -8.13 -12.53
C LEU A 216 -16.52 -7.09 -11.39
N PRO A 217 -17.68 -6.58 -10.92
CA PRO A 217 -17.68 -5.58 -9.84
C PRO A 217 -16.99 -6.07 -8.57
N LEU A 218 -17.11 -7.37 -8.26
CA LEU A 218 -16.45 -7.98 -7.11
C LEU A 218 -14.94 -8.08 -7.32
N ARG A 219 -14.51 -8.45 -8.53
CA ARG A 219 -13.08 -8.53 -8.88
C ARG A 219 -12.40 -7.15 -8.87
N LEU A 220 -13.10 -6.13 -9.36
CA LEU A 220 -12.64 -4.75 -9.29
C LEU A 220 -12.60 -4.24 -7.85
N LEU A 221 -13.58 -4.61 -7.02
CA LEU A 221 -13.56 -4.27 -5.61
C LEU A 221 -12.38 -4.94 -4.90
N GLU A 222 -12.09 -6.19 -5.26
CA GLU A 222 -10.90 -6.90 -4.77
C GLU A 222 -9.62 -6.16 -5.13
N ALA A 223 -9.46 -5.77 -6.39
CA ALA A 223 -8.31 -5.00 -6.87
C ALA A 223 -8.20 -3.65 -6.13
N ALA A 224 -9.31 -2.94 -5.96
CA ALA A 224 -9.34 -1.67 -5.22
C ALA A 224 -8.92 -1.85 -3.74
N ILE A 225 -9.41 -2.91 -3.08
CA ILE A 225 -9.03 -3.22 -1.70
C ILE A 225 -7.54 -3.54 -1.61
N ARG A 226 -6.99 -4.30 -2.57
CA ARG A 226 -5.57 -4.63 -2.62
C ARG A 226 -4.72 -3.38 -2.78
N SER A 227 -5.05 -2.53 -3.75
CA SER A 227 -4.35 -1.27 -3.99
C SER A 227 -4.42 -0.34 -2.78
N ASN A 228 -5.61 -0.08 -2.24
CA ASN A 228 -5.77 0.78 -1.06
C ASN A 228 -5.00 0.23 0.14
N ARG A 229 -4.94 -1.09 0.33
CA ARG A 229 -4.09 -1.70 1.36
C ARG A 229 -2.61 -1.55 1.03
N HIS A 230 -2.22 -1.68 -0.22
CA HIS A 230 -0.84 -1.51 -0.63
C HIS A 230 -0.34 -0.10 -0.30
N GLU A 231 -1.13 0.93 -0.61
CA GLU A 231 -0.83 2.32 -0.28
C GLU A 231 -0.68 2.51 1.24
N LEU A 232 -1.69 2.11 2.03
CA LEU A 232 -1.67 2.22 3.49
C LEU A 232 -0.50 1.45 4.13
N LEU A 233 -0.16 0.27 3.59
CA LEU A 233 0.93 -0.54 4.10
C LEU A 233 2.30 0.00 3.67
N THR A 234 2.40 0.73 2.56
CA THR A 234 3.69 1.28 2.10
C THR A 234 4.19 2.33 3.07
N GLU A 235 3.33 3.29 3.45
CA GLU A 235 3.66 4.31 4.46
C GLU A 235 4.05 3.64 5.80
N PHE A 236 3.21 2.71 6.27
CA PHE A 236 3.47 2.00 7.52
C PHE A 236 4.77 1.18 7.47
N ARG A 237 5.11 0.59 6.31
CA ARG A 237 6.35 -0.18 6.12
C ARG A 237 7.58 0.72 6.18
N GLU A 238 7.50 1.92 5.62
CA GLU A 238 8.58 2.91 5.70
C GLU A 238 8.80 3.36 7.15
N GLU A 239 7.72 3.60 7.90
CA GLU A 239 7.80 3.93 9.33
C GLU A 239 8.43 2.80 10.15
N VAL A 240 7.98 1.56 9.97
CA VAL A 240 8.54 0.39 10.66
C VAL A 240 10.02 0.23 10.33
N ARG A 241 10.41 0.42 9.06
CA ARG A 241 11.82 0.35 8.63
C ARG A 241 12.65 1.45 9.27
N LEU A 242 12.15 2.68 9.31
CA LEU A 242 12.85 3.82 9.92
C LEU A 242 13.05 3.59 11.43
N LEU A 243 12.02 3.12 12.13
CA LEU A 243 12.11 2.80 13.57
C LEU A 243 13.08 1.65 13.82
N SER A 244 13.02 0.58 13.02
CA SER A 244 13.93 -0.56 13.14
C SER A 244 15.39 -0.14 12.95
N ASN A 245 15.68 0.68 11.92
CA ASN A 245 17.01 1.22 11.69
C ASN A 245 17.49 2.08 12.87
N ARG A 246 16.64 2.98 13.40
CA ARG A 246 17.00 3.81 14.57
C ARG A 246 17.31 2.98 15.81
N LEU A 247 16.59 1.87 16.01
CA LEU A 247 16.84 0.94 17.11
C LEU A 247 18.15 0.18 16.90
N GLN A 248 18.42 -0.28 15.68
CA GLN A 248 19.69 -0.91 15.31
C GLN A 248 20.87 0.04 15.49
N ASP A 249 20.74 1.31 15.07
CA ASP A 249 21.76 2.34 15.24
C ASP A 249 22.04 2.59 16.73
N LEU A 250 20.99 2.70 17.53
CA LEU A 250 21.10 2.89 18.97
C LEU A 250 21.80 1.70 19.64
N LEU A 251 21.44 0.47 19.28
CA LEU A 251 22.11 -0.74 19.76
C LEU A 251 23.57 -0.82 19.28
N THR A 252 23.86 -0.35 18.06
CA THR A 252 25.22 -0.32 17.50
C THR A 252 26.10 0.69 18.25
N VAL A 253 25.58 1.89 18.50
CA VAL A 253 26.26 2.91 19.32
C VAL A 253 26.50 2.39 20.73
N GLU A 254 25.54 1.67 21.31
CA GLU A 254 25.72 1.07 22.63
C GLU A 254 26.80 -0.02 22.65
N ARG A 255 26.82 -0.88 21.62
CA ARG A 255 27.89 -1.88 21.44
C ARG A 255 29.27 -1.25 21.25
N GLN A 256 29.34 -0.09 20.60
CA GLN A 256 30.58 0.67 20.43
C GLN A 256 31.03 1.39 21.71
N LYS A 257 30.12 1.70 22.63
CA LYS A 257 30.44 2.24 23.97
C LYS A 257 30.90 1.17 24.94
N ALA A 258 30.44 -0.06 24.78
CA ALA A 258 30.94 -1.18 25.55
C ALA A 258 32.43 -1.36 25.19
N PRO A 259 33.36 -1.30 26.15
CA PRO A 259 34.78 -1.49 25.87
C PRO A 259 34.95 -2.91 25.30
N SER A 260 35.17 -2.99 23.98
CA SER A 260 35.26 -4.28 23.31
C SER A 260 36.60 -4.93 23.67
N GLN A 261 36.63 -6.25 23.86
CA GLN A 261 37.89 -6.98 24.01
C GLN A 261 38.81 -6.76 22.78
N GLU A 262 38.22 -6.46 21.61
CA GLU A 262 38.96 -6.14 20.39
C GLU A 262 39.73 -4.82 20.47
N ASP A 263 39.24 -3.80 21.17
CA ASP A 263 40.00 -2.55 21.34
C ASP A 263 41.21 -2.76 22.25
N ARG A 264 41.10 -3.67 23.23
CA ARG A 264 42.24 -4.09 24.07
C ARG A 264 43.27 -4.87 23.25
N GLU A 265 42.83 -5.80 22.41
CA GLU A 265 43.73 -6.59 21.56
C GLU A 265 44.38 -5.74 20.45
N LYS A 266 43.65 -4.79 19.85
CA LYS A 266 44.18 -3.84 18.85
C LYS A 266 45.17 -2.85 19.47
N LEU A 267 44.90 -2.31 20.66
CA LEU A 267 45.87 -1.47 21.38
C LEU A 267 47.13 -2.27 21.70
N ARG A 268 46.98 -3.52 22.15
CA ARG A 268 48.10 -4.42 22.42
C ARG A 268 48.91 -4.77 21.16
N SER A 269 48.26 -5.04 20.04
CA SER A 269 48.94 -5.34 18.78
C SER A 269 49.63 -4.13 18.15
N THR A 270 49.11 -2.92 18.37
CA THR A 270 49.69 -1.68 17.82
C THR A 270 50.88 -1.19 18.64
N TYR A 271 50.96 -1.57 19.92
CA TYR A 271 52.00 -1.19 20.86
C TYR A 271 52.71 -2.39 21.47
N ASP A 272 53.05 -3.38 20.64
CA ASP A 272 53.71 -4.64 21.06
C ASP A 272 55.07 -4.41 21.79
N PHE A 273 55.70 -3.25 21.57
CA PHE A 273 56.94 -2.86 22.26
C PHE A 273 56.73 -2.27 23.66
N ALA A 274 55.50 -1.91 24.03
CA ALA A 274 55.20 -1.16 25.25
C ALA A 274 54.54 -2.01 26.36
N ASP A 275 54.33 -3.32 26.12
CA ASP A 275 53.71 -4.26 27.07
C ASP A 275 54.48 -4.34 28.42
N THR A 276 55.77 -3.98 28.44
CA THR A 276 56.59 -3.92 29.66
C THR A 276 56.52 -2.58 30.42
N PHE A 277 56.07 -1.50 29.77
CA PHE A 277 56.07 -0.14 30.35
C PHE A 277 54.68 0.42 30.60
N ILE A 278 53.67 -0.10 29.90
CA ILE A 278 52.31 0.39 29.92
C ILE A 278 51.39 -0.76 30.33
N ASN A 279 50.75 -0.62 31.49
CA ASN A 279 49.68 -1.52 31.87
C ASN A 279 48.41 -1.15 31.09
N PHE A 280 48.18 -1.80 29.96
CA PHE A 280 47.02 -1.55 29.10
C PHE A 280 45.68 -1.79 29.80
N ASP A 281 45.64 -2.64 30.83
CA ASP A 281 44.45 -2.79 31.67
C ASP A 281 44.14 -1.47 32.42
N GLN A 282 45.18 -0.79 32.91
CA GLN A 282 45.04 0.52 33.57
C GLN A 282 44.74 1.65 32.59
N LEU A 283 45.30 1.64 31.38
CA LEU A 283 45.00 2.66 30.37
C LEU A 283 43.55 2.58 29.87
N SER A 284 42.99 1.38 29.69
CA SER A 284 41.56 1.22 29.37
C SER A 284 40.63 1.73 30.48
N THR A 285 41.18 1.93 31.69
CA THR A 285 40.47 2.51 32.85
C THR A 285 40.57 4.05 32.88
N ILE A 286 41.54 4.64 32.17
CA ILE A 286 41.83 6.09 32.15
C ILE A 286 41.21 6.77 30.92
N GLU A 287 40.83 6.01 29.89
CA GLU A 287 40.01 6.56 28.81
C GLU A 287 38.75 7.20 29.39
N PRO A 288 38.46 8.47 29.05
CA PRO A 288 37.28 9.13 29.56
C PRO A 288 36.07 8.25 29.20
N PRO A 289 35.19 7.92 30.15
CA PRO A 289 34.01 7.12 29.86
C PRO A 289 33.32 7.79 28.68
N ALA A 290 33.10 7.06 27.59
CA ALA A 290 32.34 7.54 26.45
C ALA A 290 31.12 8.27 27.00
N GLY A 291 30.95 9.56 26.65
CA GLY A 291 30.25 10.59 27.46
C GLY A 291 28.76 10.42 27.74
N SER A 292 28.25 9.20 27.76
CA SER A 292 26.89 8.79 28.10
C SER A 292 26.97 7.49 28.89
N ALA A 293 26.34 7.47 30.07
CA ALA A 293 26.25 6.27 30.91
C ALA A 293 25.76 5.06 30.08
N PRO A 294 26.33 3.85 30.29
CA PRO A 294 25.91 2.66 29.57
C PRO A 294 24.43 2.38 29.82
N MET A 295 23.78 1.85 28.80
CA MET A 295 22.39 1.46 28.82
C MET A 295 22.15 0.37 29.86
N PRO A 296 21.13 0.48 30.73
CA PRO A 296 20.75 -0.61 31.62
C PRO A 296 20.39 -1.87 30.83
N ALA A 297 20.82 -3.04 31.31
CA ALA A 297 20.58 -4.33 30.63
C ALA A 297 19.09 -4.59 30.35
N GLU A 298 18.20 -4.19 31.26
CA GLU A 298 16.74 -4.28 31.05
C GLU A 298 16.25 -3.43 29.88
N ARG A 299 16.88 -2.27 29.62
CA ARG A 299 16.54 -1.44 28.46
C ARG A 299 17.09 -2.07 27.19
N HIS A 300 18.32 -2.57 27.20
CA HIS A 300 18.91 -3.27 26.05
C HIS A 300 18.05 -4.45 25.61
N HIS A 301 17.67 -5.33 26.54
CA HIS A 301 16.83 -6.49 26.24
C HIS A 301 15.47 -6.10 25.65
N ARG A 302 14.81 -5.08 26.21
CA ARG A 302 13.54 -4.57 25.66
C ARG A 302 13.67 -4.06 24.23
N LEU A 303 14.79 -3.42 23.88
CA LEU A 303 15.02 -2.94 22.51
C LEU A 303 15.26 -4.10 21.54
N GLU A 304 15.97 -5.14 21.96
CA GLU A 304 16.16 -6.37 21.16
C GLU A 304 14.85 -7.12 20.94
N GLU A 305 14.02 -7.28 21.99
CA GLU A 305 12.70 -7.90 21.87
C GLU A 305 11.77 -7.10 20.93
N LEU A 306 11.78 -5.77 21.05
CA LEU A 306 10.97 -4.90 20.21
C LEU A 306 11.42 -4.96 18.75
N LEU A 307 12.73 -4.95 18.50
CA LEU A 307 13.30 -5.13 17.16
C LEU A 307 12.90 -6.47 16.55
N HIS A 308 13.04 -7.57 17.32
CA HIS A 308 12.61 -8.90 16.87
C HIS A 308 11.11 -8.96 16.58
N THR A 309 10.30 -8.29 17.40
CA THR A 309 8.85 -8.20 17.19
C THR A 309 8.52 -7.42 15.91
N LEU A 310 9.22 -6.31 15.65
CA LEU A 310 9.02 -5.53 14.42
C LEU A 310 9.44 -6.30 13.17
N GLU A 311 10.55 -7.04 13.22
CA GLU A 311 10.99 -7.89 12.11
C GLU A 311 9.98 -9.01 11.82
N THR A 312 9.54 -9.71 12.86
CA THR A 312 8.53 -10.78 12.73
C THR A 312 7.18 -10.25 12.25
N ALA A 313 6.75 -9.10 12.77
CA ALA A 313 5.52 -8.44 12.35
C ALA A 313 5.62 -7.96 10.90
N ALA A 314 6.79 -7.47 10.48
CA ALA A 314 7.02 -7.04 9.11
C ALA A 314 6.92 -8.22 8.12
N GLU A 315 7.54 -9.36 8.42
CA GLU A 315 7.43 -10.57 7.59
C GLU A 315 5.97 -11.04 7.48
N THR A 316 5.26 -11.10 8.61
CA THR A 316 3.90 -11.66 8.63
C THR A 316 2.84 -10.72 8.05
N LEU A 317 2.85 -9.43 8.40
CA LEU A 317 1.81 -8.47 7.98
C LEU A 317 1.98 -8.00 6.55
N PHE A 318 3.22 -7.80 6.08
CA PHE A 318 3.48 -7.26 4.75
C PHE A 318 3.48 -8.34 3.66
N GLU A 319 3.86 -9.58 3.99
CA GLU A 319 3.96 -10.64 2.97
C GLU A 319 2.70 -11.51 2.90
N ARG A 320 1.92 -11.62 3.98
CA ARG A 320 0.74 -12.51 4.04
C ARG A 320 -0.55 -11.72 4.09
N THR A 321 -1.01 -11.27 2.93
CA THR A 321 -2.34 -10.65 2.83
C THR A 321 -3.41 -11.65 2.38
N ALA A 322 -4.52 -11.63 3.10
CA ALA A 322 -5.70 -12.42 2.79
C ALA A 322 -6.91 -11.49 2.65
N THR A 323 -7.45 -11.40 1.44
CA THR A 323 -8.76 -10.79 1.20
C THR A 323 -9.77 -11.92 1.09
N VAL A 324 -10.79 -11.91 1.95
CA VAL A 324 -11.90 -12.87 1.90
C VAL A 324 -13.14 -12.11 1.45
N ILE A 325 -13.64 -12.44 0.27
CA ILE A 325 -14.91 -11.91 -0.25
C ILE A 325 -15.97 -12.98 -0.04
N VAL A 326 -16.93 -12.70 0.84
CA VAL A 326 -18.05 -13.62 1.10
C VAL A 326 -19.23 -13.17 0.22
N ALA A 327 -19.45 -13.91 -0.87
CA ALA A 327 -20.63 -13.73 -1.72
C ALA A 327 -21.66 -14.84 -1.41
N HIS A 328 -22.95 -14.49 -1.33
CA HIS A 328 -24.04 -15.46 -1.06
C HIS A 328 -24.30 -16.44 -2.21
N SER A 329 -23.78 -16.17 -3.40
CA SER A 329 -23.92 -17.03 -4.58
C SER A 329 -22.63 -16.98 -5.40
N TRP A 330 -21.71 -17.90 -5.12
CA TRP A 330 -20.54 -18.14 -5.98
C TRP A 330 -20.79 -19.44 -6.76
N PRO A 331 -20.75 -19.44 -8.11
CA PRO A 331 -20.89 -20.67 -8.88
C PRO A 331 -19.67 -21.58 -8.63
N GLU A 332 -19.93 -22.85 -8.26
CA GLU A 332 -18.92 -23.84 -7.81
C GLU A 332 -17.74 -24.03 -8.78
N GLU A 333 -17.95 -23.78 -10.08
CA GLU A 333 -16.96 -24.00 -11.13
C GLU A 333 -15.88 -22.90 -11.22
N SER A 334 -16.02 -21.79 -10.48
CA SER A 334 -15.11 -20.64 -10.56
C SER A 334 -14.49 -20.25 -9.22
N LEU A 335 -14.29 -21.20 -8.31
CA LEU A 335 -13.54 -20.94 -7.09
C LEU A 335 -12.11 -20.52 -7.47
N PRO A 336 -11.68 -19.28 -7.17
CA PRO A 336 -10.32 -18.88 -7.46
C PRO A 336 -9.36 -19.74 -6.65
N SER A 337 -8.37 -20.35 -7.32
CA SER A 337 -7.22 -20.90 -6.62
C SER A 337 -6.43 -19.73 -6.04
N PHE A 338 -6.43 -19.58 -4.73
CA PHE A 338 -5.52 -18.65 -4.07
C PHE A 338 -4.17 -19.35 -3.89
N GLU A 339 -3.08 -18.71 -4.31
CA GLU A 339 -1.73 -19.23 -4.02
C GLU A 339 -1.58 -19.44 -2.50
N GLY A 340 -1.28 -20.68 -2.11
CA GLY A 340 -1.06 -21.06 -0.71
C GLY A 340 -2.30 -21.30 0.16
N ALA A 341 -3.52 -21.29 -0.39
CA ALA A 341 -4.71 -21.61 0.41
C ALA A 341 -5.79 -22.35 -0.37
N THR A 342 -6.38 -23.36 0.27
CA THR A 342 -7.57 -24.04 -0.26
C THR A 342 -8.82 -23.44 0.39
N VAL A 343 -9.73 -22.94 -0.44
CA VAL A 343 -11.06 -22.51 0.02
C VAL A 343 -11.97 -23.72 0.08
N ARG A 344 -12.52 -23.99 1.26
CA ARG A 344 -13.50 -25.07 1.50
C ARG A 344 -14.80 -24.48 1.99
N ARG A 345 -15.92 -25.06 1.57
CA ARG A 345 -17.23 -24.70 2.11
C ARG A 345 -17.35 -25.28 3.52
N ALA A 346 -17.56 -24.43 4.51
CA ALA A 346 -17.94 -24.86 5.84
C ALA A 346 -19.30 -25.58 5.78
N PRO A 347 -19.55 -26.56 6.65
CA PRO A 347 -20.81 -27.31 6.67
C PRO A 347 -22.05 -26.42 6.86
N GLU A 348 -21.88 -25.19 7.36
CA GLU A 348 -22.95 -24.22 7.59
C GLU A 348 -23.17 -23.25 6.40
N GLY A 349 -22.53 -23.50 5.25
CA GLY A 349 -22.73 -22.75 4.00
C GLY A 349 -21.82 -21.54 3.79
N GLY A 350 -20.94 -21.21 4.75
CA GLY A 350 -19.87 -20.21 4.58
C GLY A 350 -18.68 -20.76 3.77
N LEU A 351 -17.88 -19.90 3.16
CA LEU A 351 -16.58 -20.27 2.59
C LEU A 351 -15.48 -20.00 3.62
N CYS A 352 -14.74 -21.04 4.00
CA CYS A 352 -13.60 -20.95 4.90
C CYS A 352 -12.30 -21.10 4.11
N ARG A 353 -11.33 -20.23 4.41
CA ARG A 353 -9.97 -20.34 3.88
C ARG A 353 -9.14 -21.16 4.86
N GLU A 354 -8.64 -22.30 4.41
CA GLU A 354 -7.57 -23.04 5.09
C GLU A 354 -6.23 -22.54 4.52
N ALA A 355 -5.48 -21.78 5.31
CA ALA A 355 -4.09 -21.44 4.98
C ALA A 355 -3.24 -22.72 5.10
N ARG A 356 -2.44 -23.01 4.08
CA ARG A 356 -1.40 -24.06 4.19
C ARG A 356 -0.16 -23.54 4.90
#